data_AF-A0A1H2WYK3-F1
#
_entry.id   AF-A0A1H2WYK3-F1
#
_cell.length_a   1.000
_cell.length_b   1.000
_cell.length_c   1.000
_cell.angle_alpha   90.00
_cell.angle_beta   90.00
_cell.angle_gamma   90.00
#
_symmetry.space_group_name_H-M   'P 1'
#
loop_
_entity.id
_entity.type
_entity.pdbx_description
1 polymer ?
#
loop_
_entity_poly.entity_id
_entity_poly.type
_entity_poly.pdbx_seq_one_letter_code
_entity_poly.pdbx_strand_id
1 'polypeptide(L)'
;MGIAVTVIIALIIIGAVILIQRDQYLKKVRQYDRKMEEEIEGKSSQYREDIQAIRGKYEEEKGKLTDYIYHLEKISREPEEMKTHELLRSIKNDLVEANQIAVDEMLISGHVYVPLDERTELSTRQVDHVVLTSRGLYVLETQKWKGHIIHGVSKHNAGTLDFVLDTLYPDVEEDVETTMVFQNTSRGHVRSGTFEVHDSPIEHAKATASITEDFLRREKHNPGEVTPIIFFGHSNTQDDRFVQDVSVDAYTHRFTTEAALRAFFHEQFSQNEPLYSQEQLYQMERSIITTNYVS
;
A
#
# COMPACT_ATOMS: atom_id res chain seq x y z
N MET A 1 -81.14 56.78 -30.84
CA MET A 1 -79.88 56.90 -30.07
C MET A 1 -79.55 55.68 -29.19
N GLY A 2 -80.50 54.88 -28.72
CA GLY A 2 -80.22 53.75 -27.80
C GLY A 2 -79.42 52.56 -28.38
N ILE A 3 -79.52 52.30 -29.69
CA ILE A 3 -78.84 51.15 -30.34
C ILE A 3 -77.33 51.43 -30.53
N ALA A 4 -76.95 52.66 -30.86
CA ALA A 4 -75.54 53.03 -31.03
C ALA A 4 -74.76 52.95 -29.71
N VAL A 5 -75.37 53.38 -28.60
CA VAL A 5 -74.76 53.34 -27.26
C VAL A 5 -74.58 51.90 -26.78
N THR A 6 -75.55 51.02 -27.02
CA THR A 6 -75.45 49.60 -26.65
C THR A 6 -74.39 48.85 -27.45
N VAL A 7 -74.24 49.14 -28.74
CA VAL A 7 -73.16 48.58 -29.58
C VAL A 7 -71.79 49.04 -29.12
N ILE A 8 -71.62 50.32 -28.77
CA ILE A 8 -70.35 50.85 -28.25
C ILE A 8 -69.98 50.19 -26.92
N ILE A 9 -70.94 50.04 -25.99
CA ILE A 9 -70.71 49.36 -24.71
C ILE A 9 -70.32 47.90 -24.94
N ALA A 10 -70.99 47.19 -25.86
CA ALA A 10 -70.67 45.81 -26.19
C ALA A 10 -69.24 45.67 -26.76
N LEU A 11 -68.81 46.59 -27.64
CA LEU A 11 -67.44 46.60 -28.18
C LEU A 11 -66.39 46.88 -27.11
N ILE A 12 -66.68 47.77 -26.14
CA ILE A 12 -65.80 48.04 -25.00
C ILE A 12 -65.66 46.79 -24.11
N ILE A 13 -66.77 46.09 -23.84
CA ILE A 13 -66.76 44.84 -23.05
C ILE A 13 -65.96 43.75 -23.77
N ILE A 14 -66.18 43.58 -25.08
CA ILE A 14 -65.43 42.60 -25.90
C ILE A 14 -63.93 42.96 -25.91
N GLY A 15 -63.59 44.23 -26.08
CA GLY A 15 -62.20 44.71 -26.02
C GLY A 15 -61.55 44.43 -24.67
N ALA A 16 -62.27 44.67 -23.57
CA ALA A 16 -61.80 44.37 -22.21
C ALA A 16 -61.58 42.87 -22.00
N VAL A 17 -62.49 42.01 -22.49
CA VAL A 17 -62.35 40.54 -22.41
C VAL A 17 -61.12 40.05 -23.17
N ILE A 18 -60.89 40.56 -24.39
CA ILE A 18 -59.70 40.21 -25.19
C ILE A 18 -58.41 40.63 -24.48
N LEU A 19 -58.38 41.82 -23.87
CA LEU A 19 -57.22 42.30 -23.11
C LEU A 19 -56.95 41.44 -21.87
N ILE A 20 -58.00 41.03 -21.15
CA ILE A 20 -57.88 40.14 -19.98
C ILE A 20 -57.39 38.75 -20.38
N GLN A 21 -57.93 38.17 -21.46
CA GLN A 21 -57.47 36.87 -21.97
C GLN A 21 -56.01 36.92 -22.43
N ARG A 22 -55.61 38.01 -23.11
CA ARG A 22 -54.22 38.22 -23.52
C ARG A 22 -53.29 38.34 -22.32
N ASP A 23 -53.67 39.06 -21.27
CA ASP A 23 -52.88 39.16 -20.05
C ASP A 23 -52.74 37.81 -19.33
N GLN A 24 -53.82 37.03 -19.25
CA GLN A 24 -53.78 35.67 -18.69
C GLN A 24 -52.88 34.72 -19.49
N TYR A 25 -52.93 34.81 -20.82
CA TYR A 25 -52.04 34.04 -21.71
C TYR A 25 -50.57 34.44 -21.51
N LEU A 26 -50.28 35.74 -21.49
CA LEU A 26 -48.93 36.26 -21.24
C LEU A 26 -48.38 35.90 -19.85
N LYS A 27 -49.25 35.79 -18.84
CA LYS A 27 -48.87 35.30 -17.51
C LYS A 27 -48.51 33.81 -17.53
N LYS A 28 -49.29 32.99 -18.23
CA LYS A 28 -48.98 31.55 -18.40
C LYS A 28 -47.67 31.31 -19.14
N VAL A 29 -47.43 32.05 -20.24
CA VAL A 29 -46.17 31.98 -20.99
C VAL A 29 -44.98 32.35 -20.10
N ARG A 30 -45.05 33.49 -19.40
CA ARG A 30 -43.99 33.90 -18.45
C ARG A 30 -43.75 32.90 -17.33
N GLN A 31 -44.80 32.24 -16.84
CA GLN A 31 -44.66 31.21 -15.82
C GLN A 31 -44.01 29.94 -16.37
N TYR A 32 -44.31 29.59 -17.62
CA TYR A 32 -43.69 28.46 -18.31
C TYR A 32 -42.21 28.73 -18.60
N ASP A 33 -41.89 29.93 -19.11
CA ASP A 33 -40.52 30.37 -19.36
C ASP A 33 -39.70 30.35 -18.07
N ARG A 34 -40.24 30.88 -16.98
CA ARG A 34 -39.57 30.87 -15.67
C ARG A 34 -39.32 29.46 -15.14
N LYS A 35 -40.30 28.56 -15.25
CA LYS A 35 -40.13 27.15 -14.86
C LYS A 35 -39.06 26.45 -15.70
N MET A 36 -39.01 26.77 -17.00
CA MET A 36 -38.02 26.20 -17.89
C MET A 36 -36.62 26.76 -17.63
N GLU A 37 -36.50 28.06 -17.33
CA GLU A 37 -35.25 28.67 -16.86
C GLU A 37 -34.78 28.03 -15.54
N GLU A 38 -35.67 27.87 -14.55
CA GLU A 38 -35.36 27.20 -13.28
C GLU A 38 -34.91 25.75 -13.49
N GLU A 39 -35.54 25.00 -14.41
CA GLU A 39 -35.15 23.62 -14.72
C GLU A 39 -33.79 23.55 -15.44
N ILE A 40 -33.54 24.45 -16.39
CA ILE A 40 -32.25 24.56 -17.09
C ILE A 40 -31.14 24.94 -16.11
N GLU A 41 -31.39 25.90 -15.22
CA GLU A 41 -30.43 26.34 -14.22
C GLU A 41 -30.15 25.23 -13.19
N GLY A 42 -31.18 24.52 -12.73
CA GLY A 42 -31.04 23.35 -11.87
C GLY A 42 -30.19 22.25 -12.50
N LYS A 43 -30.50 21.86 -13.75
CA LYS A 43 -29.68 20.89 -14.51
C LYS A 43 -28.27 21.38 -14.75
N SER A 44 -28.08 22.66 -15.07
CA SER A 44 -26.77 23.27 -15.27
C SER A 44 -25.93 23.27 -13.99
N SER A 45 -26.55 23.52 -12.84
CA SER A 45 -25.89 23.42 -11.54
C SER A 45 -25.47 21.99 -11.23
N GLN A 46 -26.37 21.03 -11.43
CA GLN A 46 -26.09 19.61 -11.20
C GLN A 46 -24.95 19.10 -12.09
N TYR A 47 -24.96 19.43 -13.38
CA TYR A 47 -23.85 19.09 -14.27
C TYR A 47 -22.52 19.74 -13.85
N ARG A 48 -22.54 20.96 -13.32
CA ARG A 48 -21.31 21.59 -12.80
C ARG A 48 -20.78 20.84 -11.58
N GLU A 49 -21.65 20.44 -10.66
CA GLU A 49 -21.28 19.63 -9.49
C GLU A 49 -20.72 18.27 -9.91
N ASP A 50 -21.38 17.57 -10.83
CA ASP A 50 -20.91 16.29 -11.36
C ASP A 50 -19.54 16.42 -12.04
N ILE A 51 -19.34 17.46 -12.87
CA ILE A 51 -18.05 17.74 -13.51
C ILE A 51 -16.96 18.03 -12.47
N GLN A 52 -17.28 18.78 -11.41
CA GLN A 52 -16.33 19.04 -10.33
C GLN A 52 -15.99 17.76 -9.55
N ALA A 53 -16.98 16.93 -9.24
CA ALA A 53 -16.78 15.65 -8.56
C ALA A 53 -15.92 14.69 -9.40
N ILE A 54 -16.20 14.58 -10.71
CA ILE A 54 -15.40 13.78 -11.64
C ILE A 54 -13.97 14.31 -11.74
N ARG A 55 -13.79 15.63 -11.89
CA ARG A 55 -12.45 16.22 -11.91
C ARG A 55 -11.68 15.99 -10.61
N GLY A 56 -12.35 16.12 -9.47
CA GLY A 56 -11.76 15.86 -8.15
C GLY A 56 -11.26 14.42 -8.05
N LYS A 57 -12.12 13.45 -8.40
CA LYS A 57 -11.74 12.02 -8.44
C LYS A 57 -10.59 11.74 -9.40
N TYR A 58 -10.62 12.36 -10.58
CA TYR A 58 -9.58 12.17 -11.59
C TYR A 58 -8.22 12.71 -11.15
N GLU A 59 -8.17 13.91 -10.55
CA GLU A 59 -6.91 14.46 -10.02
C GLU A 59 -6.40 13.64 -8.83
N GLU A 60 -7.29 13.13 -7.98
CA GLU A 60 -6.91 12.21 -6.89
C GLU A 60 -6.28 10.91 -7.43
N GLU A 61 -6.92 10.28 -8.42
CA GLU A 61 -6.43 9.05 -9.05
C GLU A 61 -5.10 9.27 -9.77
N LYS A 62 -4.96 10.39 -10.48
CA LYS A 62 -3.71 10.79 -11.13
C LYS A 62 -2.60 11.03 -10.11
N GLY A 63 -2.90 11.61 -8.95
CA GLY A 63 -1.96 11.75 -7.85
C GLY A 63 -1.45 10.39 -7.38
N LYS A 64 -2.36 9.47 -7.06
CA LYS A 64 -2.04 8.09 -6.65
C LYS A 64 -1.16 7.37 -7.67
N LEU A 65 -1.46 7.52 -8.97
CA LEU A 65 -0.68 6.90 -10.04
C LEU A 65 0.74 7.49 -10.14
N THR A 66 0.87 8.80 -9.92
CA THR A 66 2.16 9.50 -9.97
C THR A 66 3.05 9.07 -8.81
N ASP A 67 2.50 9.00 -7.60
CA ASP A 67 3.21 8.50 -6.41
C ASP A 67 3.63 7.04 -6.59
N TYR A 68 2.76 6.22 -7.18
CA TYR A 68 3.07 4.84 -7.49
C TYR A 68 4.23 4.69 -8.50
N ILE A 69 4.24 5.49 -9.57
CA ILE A 69 5.34 5.50 -10.54
C ILE A 69 6.66 5.85 -9.86
N TYR A 70 6.66 6.87 -9.00
CA TYR A 70 7.84 7.28 -8.24
C TYR A 70 8.37 6.14 -7.34
N HIS A 71 7.48 5.40 -6.67
CA HIS A 71 7.87 4.24 -5.87
C HIS A 71 8.46 3.11 -6.73
N LEU A 72 7.84 2.83 -7.88
CA LEU A 72 8.37 1.84 -8.81
C LEU A 72 9.75 2.22 -9.34
N GLU A 73 9.99 3.49 -9.67
CA GLU A 73 11.31 3.97 -10.08
C GLU A 73 12.37 3.73 -8.99
N LYS A 74 12.03 3.95 -7.72
CA LYS A 74 12.92 3.73 -6.58
C LYS A 74 13.26 2.24 -6.40
N ILE A 75 12.25 1.38 -6.38
CA ILE A 75 12.41 -0.07 -6.23
C ILE A 75 13.11 -0.69 -7.46
N SER A 76 12.91 -0.13 -8.67
CA SER A 76 13.48 -0.70 -9.91
C SER A 76 15.00 -0.74 -9.95
N ARG A 77 15.67 0.03 -9.08
CA ARG A 77 17.13 0.01 -8.93
C ARG A 77 17.63 -1.27 -8.27
N GLU A 78 16.75 -2.03 -7.62
CA GLU A 78 17.06 -3.22 -6.85
C GLU A 78 16.20 -4.41 -7.34
N PRO A 79 16.71 -5.20 -8.32
CA PRO A 79 15.92 -6.24 -8.99
C PRO A 79 15.32 -7.29 -8.05
N GLU A 80 16.00 -7.61 -6.95
CA GLU A 80 15.52 -8.52 -5.93
C GLU A 80 14.33 -7.95 -5.15
N GLU A 81 14.39 -6.69 -4.74
CA GLU A 81 13.27 -6.00 -4.07
C GLU A 81 12.08 -5.85 -5.02
N MET A 82 12.32 -5.54 -6.29
CA MET A 82 11.27 -5.48 -7.31
C MET A 82 10.53 -6.81 -7.45
N LYS A 83 11.25 -7.94 -7.42
CA LYS A 83 10.61 -9.27 -7.44
C LYS A 83 9.76 -9.52 -6.20
N THR A 84 10.25 -9.15 -5.02
CA THR A 84 9.47 -9.25 -3.78
C THR A 84 8.22 -8.36 -3.86
N HIS A 85 8.34 -7.14 -4.38
CA HIS A 85 7.21 -6.24 -4.56
C HIS A 85 6.14 -6.84 -5.49
N GLU A 86 6.57 -7.41 -6.62
CA GLU A 86 5.71 -8.10 -7.58
C GLU A 86 5.05 -9.34 -6.98
N LEU A 87 5.76 -10.10 -6.15
CA LEU A 87 5.21 -11.22 -5.41
C LEU A 87 4.12 -10.77 -4.44
N LEU A 88 4.38 -9.74 -3.62
CA LEU A 88 3.38 -9.19 -2.69
C LEU A 88 2.14 -8.67 -3.43
N ARG A 89 2.34 -8.03 -4.59
CA ARG A 89 1.23 -7.58 -5.45
C ARG A 89 0.44 -8.76 -6.02
N SER A 90 1.10 -9.82 -6.46
CA SER A 90 0.43 -11.05 -6.88
C SER A 90 -0.34 -11.68 -5.73
N ILE A 91 0.20 -11.73 -4.52
CA ILE A 91 -0.52 -12.23 -3.33
C ILE A 91 -1.79 -11.41 -3.09
N LYS A 92 -1.68 -10.08 -3.12
CA LYS A 92 -2.84 -9.18 -3.02
C LYS A 92 -3.89 -9.47 -4.09
N ASN A 93 -3.47 -9.62 -5.35
CA ASN A 93 -4.39 -9.88 -6.46
C ASN A 93 -5.12 -11.21 -6.28
N ASP A 94 -4.42 -12.28 -5.89
CA ASP A 94 -5.03 -13.58 -5.62
C ASP A 94 -6.09 -13.49 -4.51
N LEU A 95 -5.82 -12.74 -3.43
CA LEU A 95 -6.77 -12.51 -2.33
C LEU A 95 -8.03 -11.75 -2.80
N VAL A 96 -7.85 -10.72 -3.65
CA VAL A 96 -8.95 -9.94 -4.21
C VAL A 96 -9.77 -10.78 -5.19
N GLU A 97 -9.13 -11.51 -6.10
CA GLU A 97 -9.80 -12.38 -7.08
C GLU A 97 -10.59 -13.50 -6.39
N ALA A 98 -10.07 -14.02 -5.27
CA ALA A 98 -10.76 -14.98 -4.42
C ALA A 98 -11.88 -14.35 -3.56
N ASN A 99 -12.13 -13.04 -3.67
CA ASN A 99 -13.07 -12.27 -2.84
C ASN A 99 -12.81 -12.40 -1.33
N GLN A 100 -11.56 -12.61 -0.93
CA GLN A 100 -11.17 -12.67 0.48
C GLN A 100 -10.99 -11.28 1.09
N ILE A 101 -10.62 -10.29 0.26
CA ILE A 101 -10.39 -8.89 0.65
C ILE A 101 -10.87 -7.93 -0.44
N ALA A 102 -11.16 -6.69 -0.05
CA ALA A 102 -11.24 -5.59 -0.99
C ALA A 102 -9.84 -5.05 -1.37
N VAL A 103 -9.73 -4.36 -2.51
CA VAL A 103 -8.44 -3.86 -3.06
C VAL A 103 -7.71 -2.91 -2.09
N ASP A 104 -8.44 -2.24 -1.23
CA ASP A 104 -7.98 -1.23 -0.28
C ASP A 104 -7.70 -1.79 1.13
N GLU A 105 -7.93 -3.09 1.35
CA GLU A 105 -7.63 -3.77 2.63
C GLU A 105 -6.18 -4.28 2.72
N MET A 106 -5.37 -4.10 1.67
CA MET A 106 -3.94 -4.42 1.67
C MET A 106 -3.18 -3.36 0.86
N LEU A 107 -2.36 -2.57 1.53
CA LEU A 107 -1.49 -1.54 0.95
C LEU A 107 -0.04 -2.00 1.05
N ILE A 108 0.73 -1.80 -0.03
CA ILE A 108 2.10 -2.29 -0.14
C ILE A 108 2.97 -1.11 -0.55
N SER A 109 3.87 -0.70 0.34
CA SER A 109 4.82 0.38 0.09
C SER A 109 6.24 -0.21 0.10
N GLY A 110 6.95 -0.11 -1.01
CA GLY A 110 8.34 -0.58 -1.10
C GLY A 110 9.35 0.55 -0.94
N HIS A 111 10.54 0.21 -0.46
CA HIS A 111 11.71 1.07 -0.33
C HIS A 111 11.38 2.38 0.40
N VAL A 112 10.83 2.28 1.61
CA VAL A 112 10.41 3.44 2.41
C VAL A 112 11.48 3.80 3.45
N TYR A 113 11.58 5.08 3.80
CA TYR A 113 12.50 5.59 4.80
C TYR A 113 11.72 6.09 6.01
N VAL A 114 11.90 5.42 7.15
CA VAL A 114 11.25 5.73 8.41
C VAL A 114 12.21 6.54 9.30
N PRO A 115 11.87 7.78 9.73
CA PRO A 115 12.72 8.58 10.60
C PRO A 115 12.93 7.94 11.98
N LEU A 116 14.18 7.96 12.48
CA LEU A 116 14.55 7.39 13.78
C LEU A 116 14.18 8.32 14.97
N ASP A 117 14.24 9.64 14.79
CA ASP A 117 13.96 10.65 15.83
C ASP A 117 13.13 11.80 15.24
N GLU A 118 12.44 12.56 16.10
CA GLU A 118 11.67 13.76 15.78
C GLU A 118 12.57 14.94 15.38
N ARG A 119 13.82 14.96 15.87
CA ARG A 119 14.67 16.16 15.83
C ARG A 119 15.49 16.29 14.55
N THR A 120 15.78 15.19 13.87
CA THR A 120 16.51 15.22 12.60
C THR A 120 16.00 14.14 11.66
N GLU A 121 15.28 14.56 10.62
CA GLU A 121 14.97 13.74 9.43
C GLU A 121 16.23 13.23 8.69
N LEU A 122 17.43 13.66 9.14
CA LEU A 122 18.73 13.24 8.63
C LEU A 122 19.06 11.77 8.92
N SER A 123 18.39 11.14 9.89
CA SER A 123 18.61 9.74 10.24
C SER A 123 17.33 8.95 10.02
N THR A 124 17.34 8.17 8.94
CA THR A 124 16.23 7.30 8.55
C THR A 124 16.66 5.85 8.52
N ARG A 125 15.70 4.97 8.75
CA ARG A 125 15.80 3.53 8.55
C ARG A 125 15.14 3.19 7.23
N GLN A 126 15.90 2.61 6.31
CA GLN A 126 15.32 2.02 5.12
C GLN A 126 14.57 0.75 5.49
N VAL A 127 13.38 0.58 4.90
CA VAL A 127 12.56 -0.62 5.00
C VAL A 127 12.27 -1.10 3.58
N ASP A 128 12.62 -2.34 3.27
CA ASP A 128 12.43 -2.87 1.92
C ASP A 128 10.94 -2.85 1.55
N HIS A 129 10.06 -3.31 2.43
CA HIS A 129 8.62 -3.28 2.24
C HIS A 129 7.85 -3.07 3.54
N VAL A 130 6.84 -2.21 3.51
CA VAL A 130 5.77 -2.14 4.50
C VAL A 130 4.49 -2.66 3.88
N VAL A 131 3.85 -3.59 4.55
CA VAL A 131 2.56 -4.16 4.14
C VAL A 131 1.53 -3.83 5.23
N LEU A 132 0.62 -2.91 4.90
CA LEU A 132 -0.47 -2.53 5.80
C LEU A 132 -1.71 -3.30 5.38
N THR A 133 -2.27 -4.10 6.27
CA THR A 133 -3.51 -4.84 6.00
C THR A 133 -4.59 -4.48 7.00
N SER A 134 -5.86 -4.73 6.66
CA SER A 134 -6.95 -4.55 7.61
C SER A 134 -6.80 -5.42 8.86
N ARG A 135 -5.90 -6.41 8.89
CA ARG A 135 -5.74 -7.40 9.98
C ARG A 135 -4.38 -7.40 10.67
N GLY A 136 -3.43 -6.58 10.21
CA GLY A 136 -2.07 -6.59 10.73
C GLY A 136 -1.13 -5.72 9.90
N LEU A 137 -0.05 -5.27 10.53
CA LEU A 137 1.00 -4.45 9.89
C LEU A 137 2.30 -5.25 9.87
N TYR A 138 2.97 -5.27 8.73
CA TYR A 138 4.17 -6.06 8.53
C TYR A 138 5.28 -5.21 7.92
N VAL A 139 6.51 -5.40 8.40
CA VAL A 139 7.71 -4.96 7.70
C VAL A 139 8.41 -6.19 7.16
N LEU A 140 8.77 -6.15 5.88
CA LEU A 140 9.37 -7.28 5.20
C LEU A 140 10.75 -6.88 4.69
N GLU A 141 11.77 -7.62 5.12
CA GLU A 141 13.18 -7.48 4.74
C GLU A 141 13.54 -8.61 3.77
N THR A 142 14.07 -8.26 2.59
CA THR A 142 14.41 -9.22 1.54
C THR A 142 15.90 -9.58 1.61
N GLN A 143 16.20 -10.85 1.90
CA GLN A 143 17.58 -11.34 1.91
C GLN A 143 18.05 -11.70 0.50
N LYS A 144 19.15 -11.08 0.08
CA LYS A 144 19.67 -11.11 -1.29
C LYS A 144 20.81 -12.12 -1.50
N TRP A 145 21.06 -12.98 -0.52
CA TRP A 145 22.16 -13.95 -0.59
C TRP A 145 21.92 -15.03 -1.65
N LYS A 146 23.02 -15.42 -2.32
CA LYS A 146 23.04 -16.48 -3.33
C LYS A 146 23.75 -17.71 -2.75
N GLY A 147 23.42 -18.88 -3.28
CA GLY A 147 24.02 -20.15 -2.87
C GLY A 147 23.21 -20.90 -1.81
N HIS A 148 23.86 -21.80 -1.08
CA HIS A 148 23.25 -22.50 0.05
C HIS A 148 23.37 -21.65 1.30
N ILE A 149 22.26 -21.44 1.99
CA ILE A 149 22.15 -20.57 3.14
C ILE A 149 21.73 -21.42 4.33
N ILE A 150 22.43 -21.31 5.44
CA ILE A 150 22.01 -21.87 6.74
C ILE A 150 21.81 -20.67 7.66
N HIS A 151 20.56 -20.41 8.01
CA HIS A 151 20.16 -19.27 8.84
C HIS A 151 19.84 -19.73 10.27
N GLY A 152 20.24 -18.94 11.26
CA GLY A 152 19.95 -19.22 12.67
C GLY A 152 21.03 -20.07 13.35
N VAL A 153 22.26 -20.07 12.84
CA VAL A 153 23.35 -20.90 13.38
C VAL A 153 24.00 -20.19 14.57
N SER A 154 23.95 -20.81 15.75
CA SER A 154 24.67 -20.39 16.96
C SER A 154 25.69 -21.47 17.34
N LYS A 155 26.59 -21.19 18.30
CA LYS A 155 27.55 -22.21 18.76
C LYS A 155 26.84 -23.44 19.35
N HIS A 156 25.65 -23.23 19.93
CA HIS A 156 24.85 -24.32 20.48
C HIS A 156 24.31 -25.30 19.43
N ASN A 157 23.92 -24.81 18.25
CA ASN A 157 23.29 -25.63 17.21
C ASN A 157 24.17 -25.85 15.96
N ALA A 158 25.38 -25.28 15.91
CA ALA A 158 26.30 -25.38 14.78
C ALA A 158 26.79 -26.82 14.52
N GLY A 159 26.75 -27.69 15.54
CA GLY A 159 27.15 -29.09 15.41
C GLY A 159 28.56 -29.22 14.84
N THR A 160 28.71 -29.86 13.68
CA THR A 160 30.02 -30.02 13.04
C THR A 160 30.61 -28.74 12.45
N LEU A 161 29.84 -27.64 12.39
CA LEU A 161 30.29 -26.33 11.90
C LEU A 161 30.78 -25.41 13.01
N ASP A 162 30.74 -25.83 14.27
CA ASP A 162 31.16 -25.01 15.42
C ASP A 162 32.59 -24.48 15.28
N PHE A 163 33.51 -25.32 14.78
CA PHE A 163 34.89 -24.91 14.51
C PHE A 163 35.00 -23.71 13.56
N VAL A 164 34.04 -23.53 12.65
CA VAL A 164 34.02 -22.42 11.70
C VAL A 164 33.69 -21.12 12.42
N LEU A 165 32.71 -21.15 13.33
CA LEU A 165 32.37 -20.02 14.19
C LEU A 165 33.53 -19.67 15.12
N ASP A 166 34.14 -20.66 15.77
CA ASP A 166 35.30 -20.44 16.65
C ASP A 166 36.53 -19.88 15.91
N THR A 167 36.71 -20.27 14.65
CA THR A 167 37.88 -19.82 13.86
C THR A 167 37.68 -18.42 13.30
N LEU A 168 36.50 -18.13 12.75
CA LEU A 168 36.25 -16.88 12.04
C LEU A 168 35.65 -15.79 12.94
N TYR A 169 34.96 -16.19 14.02
CA TYR A 169 34.23 -15.34 14.94
C TYR A 169 34.41 -15.79 16.40
N PRO A 170 35.66 -15.81 16.90
CA PRO A 170 35.96 -16.32 18.25
C PRO A 170 35.21 -15.55 19.36
N ASP A 171 34.91 -14.27 19.11
CA ASP A 171 34.29 -13.36 20.07
C ASP A 171 32.75 -13.40 20.08
N VAL A 172 32.11 -14.18 19.19
CA VAL A 172 30.65 -14.33 19.17
C VAL A 172 30.19 -15.17 20.36
N GLU A 173 29.19 -14.65 21.10
CA GLU A 173 28.59 -15.33 22.24
C GLU A 173 27.87 -16.63 21.83
N GLU A 174 27.71 -17.59 22.75
CA GLU A 174 27.21 -18.94 22.43
C GLU A 174 25.82 -18.94 21.79
N ASP A 175 24.95 -18.02 22.22
CA ASP A 175 23.54 -17.96 21.82
C ASP A 175 23.27 -16.98 20.66
N VAL A 176 24.30 -16.29 20.16
CA VAL A 176 24.13 -15.35 19.05
C VAL A 176 23.99 -16.11 17.75
N GLU A 177 22.83 -15.96 17.11
CA GLU A 177 22.56 -16.55 15.81
C GLU A 177 23.27 -15.81 14.68
N THR A 178 23.76 -16.57 13.71
CA THR A 178 24.44 -16.10 12.50
C THR A 178 23.83 -16.74 11.26
N THR A 179 24.12 -16.19 10.09
CA THR A 179 23.74 -16.77 8.80
C THR A 179 24.97 -17.14 8.00
N MET A 180 25.08 -18.40 7.64
CA MET A 180 26.17 -18.94 6.84
C MET A 180 25.75 -19.04 5.37
N VAL A 181 26.57 -18.51 4.46
CA VAL A 181 26.30 -18.48 3.02
C VAL A 181 27.43 -19.17 2.27
N PHE A 182 27.09 -20.22 1.54
CA PHE A 182 28.01 -21.02 0.73
C PHE A 182 27.71 -20.82 -0.74
N GLN A 183 28.66 -20.27 -1.49
CA GLN A 183 28.50 -20.04 -2.93
C GLN A 183 29.50 -20.84 -3.72
N ASN A 184 29.02 -21.57 -4.72
CA ASN A 184 29.88 -22.19 -5.71
C ASN A 184 30.33 -21.14 -6.74
N THR A 185 31.63 -20.91 -6.85
CA THR A 185 32.23 -19.96 -7.80
C THR A 185 33.08 -20.64 -8.87
N SER A 186 32.91 -21.95 -9.03
CA SER A 186 33.71 -22.78 -9.94
C SER A 186 33.70 -22.23 -11.37
N ARG A 187 34.87 -22.20 -12.01
CA ARG A 187 35.03 -21.78 -13.41
C ARG A 187 35.79 -22.85 -14.19
N GLY A 188 35.15 -23.42 -15.20
CA GLY A 188 35.71 -24.51 -16.00
C GLY A 188 36.01 -25.74 -15.14
N HIS A 189 37.26 -26.18 -15.09
CA HIS A 189 37.68 -27.33 -14.29
C HIS A 189 38.16 -26.98 -12.87
N VAL A 190 38.19 -25.69 -12.51
CA VAL A 190 38.56 -25.26 -11.16
C VAL A 190 37.32 -25.28 -10.29
N ARG A 191 37.33 -26.15 -9.26
CA ARG A 191 36.32 -26.14 -8.21
C ARG A 191 36.69 -25.09 -7.17
N SER A 192 35.85 -24.09 -7.00
CA SER A 192 36.03 -23.03 -6.00
C SER A 192 34.68 -22.62 -5.42
N GLY A 193 34.71 -22.09 -4.20
CA GLY A 193 33.54 -21.51 -3.57
C GLY A 193 33.92 -20.42 -2.57
N THR A 194 32.96 -19.58 -2.23
CA THR A 194 33.07 -18.63 -1.12
C THR A 194 32.22 -19.10 0.04
N PHE A 195 32.72 -18.82 1.24
CA PHE A 195 32.02 -19.04 2.48
C PHE A 195 32.02 -17.71 3.25
N GLU A 196 30.84 -17.25 3.60
CA GLU A 196 30.63 -16.00 4.32
C GLU A 196 29.74 -16.27 5.53
N VAL A 197 30.06 -15.64 6.65
CA VAL A 197 29.19 -15.61 7.83
C VAL A 197 28.72 -14.18 7.99
N HIS A 198 27.41 -14.03 8.12
CA HIS A 198 26.73 -12.76 8.31
C HIS A 198 26.05 -12.76 9.67
N ASP A 199 25.84 -11.59 10.23
CA ASP A 199 24.97 -11.43 11.40
C ASP A 199 23.55 -11.92 11.06
N SER A 200 22.80 -12.35 12.07
CA SER A 200 21.41 -12.75 11.85
C SER A 200 20.55 -11.54 11.42
N PRO A 201 19.78 -11.66 10.32
CA PRO A 201 18.84 -10.61 9.90
C PRO A 201 17.65 -10.44 10.85
N ILE A 202 17.48 -11.31 11.86
CA ILE A 202 16.38 -11.28 12.83
C ILE A 202 16.36 -9.97 13.60
N GLU A 203 17.49 -9.60 14.19
CA GLU A 203 17.56 -8.37 15.00
C GLU A 203 17.41 -7.13 14.13
N HIS A 204 17.89 -7.18 12.88
CA HIS A 204 17.65 -6.13 11.89
C HIS A 204 16.16 -5.95 11.59
N ALA A 205 15.44 -7.04 11.33
CA ALA A 205 14.02 -7.02 11.03
C ALA A 205 13.18 -6.56 12.24
N LYS A 206 13.47 -7.07 13.44
CA LYS A 206 12.82 -6.64 14.69
C LYS A 206 13.05 -5.16 14.98
N ALA A 207 14.29 -4.68 14.82
CA ALA A 207 14.59 -3.26 14.97
C ALA A 207 13.82 -2.42 13.97
N THR A 208 13.77 -2.83 12.69
CA THR A 208 12.98 -2.14 11.66
C THR A 208 11.49 -2.10 12.03
N ALA A 209 10.94 -3.19 12.55
CA ALA A 209 9.54 -3.27 12.99
C ALA A 209 9.26 -2.30 14.15
N SER A 210 10.10 -2.33 15.19
CA SER A 210 10.00 -1.42 16.35
C SER A 210 10.10 0.04 15.93
N ILE A 211 11.06 0.39 15.05
CA ILE A 211 11.23 1.76 14.55
C ILE A 211 9.98 2.21 13.77
N THR A 212 9.41 1.34 12.95
CA THR A 212 8.20 1.62 12.18
C THR A 212 6.99 1.80 13.08
N GLU A 213 6.86 0.96 14.11
CA GLU A 213 5.82 1.09 15.13
C GLU A 213 5.92 2.43 15.87
N ASP A 214 7.11 2.76 16.39
CA ASP A 214 7.37 4.00 17.11
C ASP A 214 7.12 5.23 16.25
N PHE A 215 7.50 5.18 14.97
CA PHE A 215 7.18 6.25 14.02
C PHE A 215 5.67 6.42 13.86
N LEU A 216 4.92 5.35 13.60
CA LEU A 216 3.47 5.43 13.43
C LEU A 216 2.78 5.93 14.72
N ARG A 217 3.25 5.52 15.90
CA ARG A 217 2.76 6.04 17.19
C ARG A 217 3.02 7.53 17.36
N ARG A 218 4.20 8.03 16.95
CA ARG A 218 4.53 9.47 16.96
C ARG A 218 3.65 10.28 16.03
N GLU A 219 3.33 9.72 14.85
CA GLU A 219 2.37 10.27 13.89
C GLU A 219 0.91 10.14 14.37
N LYS A 220 0.69 9.75 15.63
CA LYS A 220 -0.62 9.63 16.31
C LYS A 220 -1.52 8.54 15.72
N HIS A 221 -0.95 7.56 15.05
CA HIS A 221 -1.63 6.33 14.70
C HIS A 221 -1.59 5.33 15.86
N ASN A 222 -2.44 4.31 15.80
CA ASN A 222 -2.41 3.19 16.75
C ASN A 222 -2.08 1.90 15.99
N PRO A 223 -0.82 1.69 15.61
CA PRO A 223 -0.43 0.63 14.66
C PRO A 223 -0.57 -0.79 15.20
N GLY A 224 -0.84 -0.99 16.49
CA GLY A 224 -0.69 -2.30 17.12
C GLY A 224 0.78 -2.73 17.12
N GLU A 225 1.03 -4.04 17.14
CA GLU A 225 2.37 -4.61 16.96
C GLU A 225 2.70 -4.70 15.47
N VAL A 226 3.83 -4.12 15.05
CA VAL A 226 4.34 -4.29 13.69
C VAL A 226 5.13 -5.60 13.64
N THR A 227 4.72 -6.50 12.76
CA THR A 227 5.30 -7.85 12.69
C THR A 227 6.49 -7.89 11.72
N PRO A 228 7.69 -8.32 12.17
CA PRO A 228 8.84 -8.46 11.29
C PRO A 228 8.75 -9.74 10.44
N ILE A 229 9.02 -9.60 9.16
CA ILE A 229 9.09 -10.69 8.18
C ILE A 229 10.46 -10.66 7.50
N ILE A 230 11.11 -11.83 7.42
CA ILE A 230 12.30 -12.04 6.61
C ILE A 230 11.92 -12.94 5.44
N PHE A 231 12.20 -12.47 4.23
CA PHE A 231 11.97 -13.25 3.02
C PHE A 231 13.28 -13.50 2.28
N PHE A 232 13.63 -14.77 2.10
CA PHE A 232 14.78 -15.18 1.31
C PHE A 232 14.37 -15.26 -0.17
N GLY A 233 14.22 -14.10 -0.81
CA GLY A 233 13.55 -13.91 -2.11
C GLY A 233 14.29 -14.40 -3.36
N HIS A 234 15.18 -15.37 -3.23
CA HIS A 234 15.90 -15.92 -4.37
C HIS A 234 15.06 -17.01 -5.05
N SER A 235 14.54 -16.70 -6.25
CA SER A 235 13.66 -17.58 -7.00
C SER A 235 14.29 -18.95 -7.28
N ASN A 236 13.49 -20.00 -7.05
CA ASN A 236 13.71 -21.43 -7.26
C ASN A 236 13.95 -21.83 -8.73
N THR A 237 14.74 -21.07 -9.47
CA THR A 237 15.00 -21.28 -10.90
C THR A 237 16.34 -21.95 -11.19
N GLN A 238 17.16 -22.20 -10.16
CA GLN A 238 18.39 -23.01 -10.26
C GLN A 238 18.49 -23.91 -9.04
N ASP A 239 18.67 -25.22 -9.26
CA ASP A 239 18.73 -26.32 -8.28
C ASP A 239 19.81 -26.18 -7.19
N ASP A 240 20.63 -25.12 -7.22
CA ASP A 240 21.81 -24.94 -6.37
C ASP A 240 21.62 -23.87 -5.27
N ARG A 241 20.39 -23.55 -4.90
CA ARG A 241 20.08 -22.53 -3.87
C ARG A 241 19.03 -23.04 -2.89
N PHE A 242 19.47 -23.34 -1.68
CA PHE A 242 18.68 -23.93 -0.62
C PHE A 242 18.86 -23.11 0.65
N VAL A 243 17.76 -22.74 1.31
CA VAL A 243 17.79 -22.09 2.62
C VAL A 243 17.34 -23.08 3.67
N GLN A 244 18.25 -23.39 4.59
CA GLN A 244 17.95 -24.13 5.80
C GLN A 244 17.79 -23.15 6.95
N ASP A 245 16.57 -23.00 7.45
CA ASP A 245 16.31 -22.23 8.66
C ASP A 245 16.37 -23.16 9.87
N VAL A 246 17.34 -22.92 10.75
CA VAL A 246 17.53 -23.62 12.03
C VAL A 246 17.38 -22.67 13.23
N SER A 247 16.93 -21.44 12.98
CA SER A 247 16.71 -20.43 14.02
C SER A 247 15.66 -20.91 15.01
N VAL A 248 15.90 -20.62 16.29
CA VAL A 248 14.96 -20.90 17.38
C VAL A 248 14.04 -19.72 17.69
N ASP A 249 14.24 -18.58 17.04
CA ASP A 249 13.41 -17.40 17.23
C ASP A 249 11.97 -17.67 16.79
N ALA A 250 11.03 -17.58 17.71
CA ALA A 250 9.62 -17.88 17.46
C ALA A 250 8.80 -16.66 17.01
N TYR A 251 9.38 -15.46 17.05
CA TYR A 251 8.64 -14.21 16.89
C TYR A 251 8.74 -13.62 15.48
N THR A 252 9.89 -13.75 14.83
CA THR A 252 10.10 -13.25 13.47
C THR A 252 9.67 -14.30 12.46
N HIS A 253 8.73 -13.95 11.58
CA HIS A 253 8.35 -14.86 10.50
C HIS A 253 9.45 -14.92 9.44
N ARG A 254 9.86 -16.14 9.07
CA ARG A 254 10.93 -16.39 8.11
C ARG A 254 10.41 -17.28 6.99
N PHE A 255 10.47 -16.77 5.76
CA PHE A 255 9.97 -17.46 4.60
C PHE A 255 11.09 -17.72 3.59
N THR A 256 11.31 -18.99 3.29
CA THR A 256 12.30 -19.45 2.32
C THR A 256 11.75 -19.67 0.92
N THR A 257 10.42 -19.60 0.76
CA THR A 257 9.73 -19.82 -0.52
C THR A 257 8.58 -18.85 -0.71
N GLU A 258 8.30 -18.50 -1.97
CA GLU A 258 7.15 -17.67 -2.35
C GLU A 258 5.82 -18.30 -1.91
N ALA A 259 5.71 -19.63 -2.02
CA ALA A 259 4.51 -20.37 -1.62
C ALA A 259 4.22 -20.26 -0.12
N ALA A 260 5.26 -20.31 0.72
CA ALA A 260 5.11 -20.16 2.17
C ALA A 260 4.68 -18.73 2.55
N LEU A 261 5.28 -17.70 1.93
CA LEU A 261 4.88 -16.31 2.15
C LEU A 261 3.43 -16.07 1.69
N ARG A 262 3.03 -16.63 0.54
CA ARG A 262 1.65 -16.56 0.06
C ARG A 262 0.68 -17.21 1.04
N ALA A 263 0.96 -18.44 1.47
CA ALA A 263 0.13 -19.17 2.43
C ALA A 263 -0.05 -18.38 3.74
N PHE A 264 1.00 -17.76 4.24
CA PHE A 264 0.93 -16.90 5.42
C PHE A 264 -0.10 -15.78 5.26
N PHE A 265 -0.03 -14.97 4.20
CA PHE A 265 -1.00 -13.89 4.02
C PHE A 265 -2.43 -14.41 3.84
N HIS A 266 -2.65 -15.50 3.10
CA HIS A 266 -3.99 -16.12 3.04
C HIS A 266 -4.51 -16.56 4.41
N GLU A 267 -3.63 -17.10 5.27
CA GLU A 267 -3.98 -17.49 6.63
C GLU A 267 -4.34 -16.28 7.49
N GLN A 268 -3.55 -15.19 7.43
CA GLN A 268 -3.85 -13.94 8.13
C GLN A 268 -5.25 -13.42 7.81
N PHE A 269 -5.65 -13.45 6.53
CA PHE A 269 -6.99 -13.01 6.11
C PHE A 269 -8.12 -13.98 6.48
N SER A 270 -7.81 -15.25 6.73
CA SER A 270 -8.78 -16.29 7.06
C SER A 270 -9.02 -16.44 8.56
N GLN A 271 -8.02 -16.17 9.39
CA GLN A 271 -8.07 -16.44 10.83
C GLN A 271 -8.24 -15.19 11.69
N ASN A 272 -7.84 -14.01 11.19
CA ASN A 272 -7.87 -12.78 11.98
C ASN A 272 -9.06 -11.91 11.60
N GLU A 273 -9.66 -11.30 12.62
CA GLU A 273 -10.69 -10.28 12.46
C GLU A 273 -10.05 -8.94 12.01
N PRO A 274 -10.76 -8.12 11.22
CA PRO A 274 -10.27 -6.79 10.86
C PRO A 274 -10.02 -5.90 12.10
N LEU A 275 -8.82 -5.34 12.16
CA LEU A 275 -8.33 -4.41 13.19
C LEU A 275 -8.36 -2.95 12.72
N TYR A 276 -8.18 -2.70 11.42
CA TYR A 276 -8.04 -1.35 10.87
C TYR A 276 -9.07 -1.09 9.76
N SER A 277 -9.65 0.11 9.77
CA SER A 277 -10.45 0.59 8.65
C SER A 277 -9.58 1.00 7.48
N GLN A 278 -10.16 1.03 6.28
CA GLN A 278 -9.52 1.57 5.08
C GLN A 278 -8.95 2.98 5.29
N GLU A 279 -9.69 3.85 5.99
CA GLU A 279 -9.24 5.22 6.26
C GLU A 279 -7.97 5.22 7.13
N GLN A 280 -7.92 4.36 8.16
CA GLN A 280 -6.73 4.22 9.01
C GLN A 280 -5.54 3.71 8.21
N LEU A 281 -5.74 2.72 7.33
CA LEU A 281 -4.67 2.20 6.47
C LEU A 281 -4.08 3.30 5.58
N TYR A 282 -4.92 4.09 4.92
CA TYR A 282 -4.44 5.20 4.08
C TYR A 282 -3.74 6.29 4.88
N GLN A 283 -4.23 6.62 6.08
CA GLN A 283 -3.58 7.62 6.92
C GLN A 283 -2.18 7.16 7.35
N MET A 284 -2.03 5.89 7.74
CA MET A 284 -0.72 5.30 8.07
C MET A 284 0.20 5.24 6.85
N GLU A 285 -0.30 4.76 5.71
CA GLU A 285 0.47 4.67 4.46
C GLU A 285 0.98 6.05 4.05
N ARG A 286 0.13 7.07 4.13
CA ARG A 286 0.50 8.45 3.80
C ARG A 286 1.59 8.99 4.72
N SER A 287 1.52 8.75 6.03
CA SER A 287 2.60 9.14 6.95
C SER A 287 3.93 8.49 6.57
N ILE A 288 3.93 7.19 6.23
CA ILE A 288 5.14 6.44 5.83
C ILE A 288 5.69 6.92 4.49
N ILE A 289 4.82 7.24 3.53
CA ILE A 289 5.24 7.63 2.18
C ILE A 289 5.75 9.07 2.16
N THR A 290 5.14 9.98 2.92
CA THR A 290 5.49 11.41 2.89
C THR A 290 6.93 11.68 3.34
N THR A 291 7.48 10.86 4.23
CA THR A 291 8.88 10.96 4.67
C THR A 291 9.89 10.73 3.55
N ASN A 292 9.52 9.98 2.50
CA ASN A 292 10.38 9.74 1.34
C ASN A 292 10.56 10.98 0.44
N TYR A 293 9.73 12.02 0.60
CA TYR A 293 9.80 13.23 -0.23
C TYR A 293 10.60 14.37 0.43
N VAL A 294 11.04 14.19 1.67
CA VAL A 294 11.81 15.19 2.44
C VAL A 294 13.30 14.83 2.54
N SER A 295 13.71 13.64 2.07
CA SER A 295 15.11 13.19 2.01
C SER A 295 15.77 13.45 0.65
#